data_AF-H3ADA4-F1
#
_entry.id   AF-H3ADA4-F1
#
_cell.length_a   1.000
_cell.length_b   1.000
_cell.length_c   1.000
_cell.angle_alpha   90.00
_cell.angle_beta   90.00
_cell.angle_gamma   90.00
#
_symmetry.space_group_name_H-M   'P 1'
#
loop_
_entity.id
_entity.type
_entity.pdbx_description
1 polymer ?
#
loop_
_entity_poly.entity_id
_entity_poly.type
_entity_poly.pdbx_seq_one_letter_code
_entity_poly.pdbx_strand_id
1 'polypeptide(L)'
;VRQLTSQVDIQRLWKAYLSPILKERLPGTPGHQQVRQVGVFELKKVLISPPKKKKKKGKKELMTFTQSFYSLLESLPSQPNPLFLFYILLLQDMFVLLDLLGTPQPFIVNHFENTARWFNRLVATEKRLHKLGLLQLHPVEQIYFHKEVSYGTVEDDHVPFLQKGVPVLHLISTPFPEVWHTMEDTEENLHPPTIANLCKILTIFLAEYLKL
;
A
#
# COMPACT_ATOMS: atom_id res chain seq x y z
N VAL A 1 -18.10 -4.34 -7.04
CA VAL A 1 -17.83 -3.12 -6.23
C VAL A 1 -18.41 -3.19 -4.82
N ARG A 2 -19.73 -3.08 -4.60
CA ARG A 2 -20.30 -3.04 -3.23
C ARG A 2 -19.85 -4.22 -2.35
N GLN A 3 -19.88 -5.43 -2.90
CA GLN A 3 -19.39 -6.65 -2.23
C GLN A 3 -17.91 -6.59 -1.84
N LEU A 4 -17.04 -6.04 -2.70
CA LEU A 4 -15.61 -5.91 -2.41
C LEU A 4 -15.38 -4.83 -1.35
N THR A 5 -16.04 -3.68 -1.48
CA THR A 5 -15.92 -2.59 -0.51
C THR A 5 -16.48 -2.94 0.87
N SER A 6 -17.45 -3.87 0.96
CA SER A 6 -17.96 -4.34 2.26
C SER A 6 -17.03 -5.33 2.96
N GLN A 7 -16.04 -5.89 2.26
CA GLN A 7 -15.00 -6.72 2.87
C GLN A 7 -13.91 -5.88 3.57
N VAL A 8 -13.87 -4.57 3.31
CA VAL A 8 -12.97 -3.64 3.99
C VAL A 8 -13.51 -3.36 5.40
N ASP A 9 -13.06 -4.16 6.36
CA ASP A 9 -13.33 -3.99 7.78
C ASP A 9 -12.22 -3.15 8.43
N ILE A 10 -12.53 -1.89 8.73
CA ILE A 10 -11.57 -0.95 9.31
C ILE A 10 -11.15 -1.34 10.73
N GLN A 11 -12.06 -1.91 11.54
CA GLN A 11 -11.71 -2.31 12.91
C GLN A 11 -10.74 -3.48 12.89
N ARG A 12 -10.98 -4.45 12.00
CA ARG A 12 -10.05 -5.56 11.77
C ARG A 12 -8.72 -5.06 11.22
N LEU A 13 -8.73 -4.19 10.20
CA LEU A 13 -7.52 -3.59 9.63
C LEU A 13 -6.69 -2.91 10.71
N TRP A 14 -7.33 -2.08 11.52
CA TRP A 14 -6.67 -1.33 12.58
C TRP A 14 -6.04 -2.25 13.62
N LYS A 15 -6.86 -3.15 14.19
CA LYS A 15 -6.44 -4.00 15.31
C LYS A 15 -5.44 -5.07 14.90
N ALA A 16 -5.65 -5.70 13.74
CA ALA A 16 -4.82 -6.83 13.31
C ALA A 16 -3.50 -6.38 12.68
N TYR A 17 -3.47 -5.21 12.04
CA TYR A 17 -2.40 -4.87 11.10
C TYR A 17 -1.73 -3.52 11.37
N LEU A 18 -2.50 -2.48 11.71
CA LEU A 18 -1.93 -1.16 11.95
C LEU A 18 -1.39 -1.01 13.38
N SER A 19 -2.21 -1.22 14.39
CA SER A 19 -1.82 -1.08 15.81
C SER A 19 -0.56 -1.88 16.18
N PRO A 20 -0.35 -3.13 15.71
CA PRO A 20 0.89 -3.87 16.01
C PRO A 20 2.18 -3.25 15.48
N ILE A 21 2.10 -2.36 14.47
CA ILE A 21 3.25 -1.71 13.83
C ILE A 21 3.46 -0.25 14.23
N LEU A 22 2.49 0.36 14.93
CA LEU A 22 2.59 1.72 15.49
C LEU A 22 3.44 1.73 16.76
N LYS A 23 4.75 1.56 16.57
CA LYS A 23 5.77 1.64 17.61
C LYS A 23 7.08 2.17 17.05
N GLU A 24 7.96 2.63 17.94
CA GLU A 24 9.33 2.99 17.58
C GLU A 24 10.03 1.80 16.91
N ARG A 25 10.57 2.03 15.73
CA ARG A 25 11.09 0.97 14.85
C ARG A 25 12.33 1.38 14.06
N LEU A 26 13.16 2.24 14.67
CA LEU A 26 14.45 2.61 14.11
C LEU A 26 15.29 1.36 13.82
N PRO A 27 16.05 1.32 12.71
CA PRO A 27 16.87 0.17 12.35
C PRO A 27 17.72 -0.34 13.52
N GLY A 28 17.57 -1.63 13.84
CA GLY A 28 18.30 -2.29 14.93
C GLY A 28 17.61 -2.31 16.30
N THR A 29 16.50 -1.57 16.50
CA THR A 29 15.74 -1.58 17.76
C THR A 29 14.90 -2.85 17.96
N PRO A 30 14.50 -3.19 19.20
CA PRO A 30 13.54 -4.29 19.44
C PRO A 30 12.22 -4.10 18.70
N GLY A 31 11.70 -2.87 18.64
CA GLY A 31 10.47 -2.58 17.90
C GLY A 31 10.61 -2.83 16.40
N HIS A 32 11.75 -2.46 15.79
CA HIS A 32 12.08 -2.82 14.41
C HIS A 32 12.06 -4.34 14.17
N GLN A 33 12.65 -5.12 15.08
CA GLN A 33 12.66 -6.58 14.97
C GLN A 33 11.26 -7.19 15.13
N GLN A 34 10.46 -6.67 16.07
CA GLN A 34 9.08 -7.13 16.29
C GLN A 34 8.20 -6.89 15.07
N VAL A 35 8.22 -5.68 14.50
CA VAL A 35 7.44 -5.34 13.30
C VAL A 35 7.84 -6.23 12.12
N ARG A 36 9.15 -6.46 11.95
CA ARG A 36 9.66 -7.40 10.93
C ARG A 36 9.12 -8.82 11.13
N GLN A 37 9.04 -9.30 12.37
CA GLN A 37 8.48 -10.64 12.66
C GLN A 37 6.98 -10.72 12.37
N VAL A 38 6.20 -9.67 12.69
CA VAL A 38 4.77 -9.59 12.36
C VAL A 38 4.57 -9.67 10.85
N GLY A 39 5.30 -8.86 10.07
CA GLY A 39 5.23 -8.91 8.60
C GLY A 39 5.58 -10.29 8.03
N VAL A 40 6.65 -10.92 8.53
CA VAL A 40 7.05 -12.27 8.10
C VAL A 40 6.00 -13.33 8.49
N PHE A 41 5.41 -13.24 9.68
CA PHE A 41 4.42 -14.19 10.15
C PHE A 41 3.14 -14.14 9.31
N GLU A 42 2.67 -12.94 8.99
CA GLU A 42 1.48 -12.75 8.17
C GLU A 42 1.71 -13.20 6.73
N LEU A 43 2.88 -12.91 6.14
CA LEU A 43 3.26 -13.46 4.84
C LEU A 43 3.31 -14.99 4.86
N LYS A 44 3.83 -15.59 5.94
CA LYS A 44 3.86 -17.06 6.09
C LYS A 44 2.47 -17.67 6.16
N LYS A 45 1.49 -17.05 6.82
CA LYS A 45 0.10 -17.56 6.83
C LYS A 45 -0.49 -17.68 5.43
N VAL A 46 -0.12 -16.79 4.53
CA VAL A 46 -0.57 -16.81 3.13
C VAL A 46 0.25 -17.81 2.29
N LEU A 47 1.50 -18.10 2.67
CA LEU A 47 2.46 -18.92 1.92
C LEU A 47 2.50 -20.42 2.29
N ILE A 48 1.65 -20.95 3.17
CA ILE A 48 1.68 -22.41 3.47
C ILE A 48 0.99 -23.21 2.36
N SER A 49 1.76 -23.48 1.31
CA SER A 49 2.05 -24.84 0.84
C SER A 49 3.56 -24.91 0.56
N PRO A 50 4.29 -25.94 1.02
CA PRO A 50 5.75 -25.87 1.05
C PRO A 50 6.37 -26.26 -0.30
N PRO A 51 7.32 -25.48 -0.87
CA PRO A 51 8.27 -26.02 -1.82
C PRO A 51 9.53 -26.52 -1.09
N LYS A 52 10.06 -27.64 -1.59
CA LYS A 52 11.19 -28.39 -1.02
C LYS A 52 12.48 -27.57 -1.03
N LYS A 53 13.20 -27.59 0.10
CA LYS A 53 14.50 -26.93 0.31
C LYS A 53 15.58 -27.45 -0.65
N LYS A 54 16.39 -26.53 -1.21
CA LYS A 54 17.80 -26.81 -1.54
C LYS A 54 18.69 -25.74 -0.89
N LYS A 55 19.70 -26.21 -0.15
CA LYS A 55 20.72 -25.39 0.54
C LYS A 55 21.81 -24.98 -0.44
N LYS A 56 22.25 -23.71 -0.40
CA LYS A 56 23.66 -23.34 -0.60
C LYS A 56 24.05 -22.20 0.34
N LYS A 57 25.28 -22.27 0.84
CA LYS A 57 25.92 -21.42 1.86
C LYS A 57 26.50 -20.15 1.24
N GLY A 58 26.41 -19.03 1.99
CA GLY A 58 27.48 -18.04 2.13
C GLY A 58 27.41 -16.77 1.26
N LYS A 59 26.91 -15.67 1.85
CA LYS A 59 27.49 -14.31 1.92
C LYS A 59 26.52 -13.40 2.69
N LYS A 60 27.04 -12.49 3.53
CA LYS A 60 26.25 -11.43 4.18
C LYS A 60 26.01 -10.36 3.13
N GLU A 61 24.81 -10.34 2.55
CA GLU A 61 24.34 -9.29 1.66
C GLU A 61 23.04 -8.72 2.24
N LEU A 62 22.92 -7.39 2.18
CA LEU A 62 21.76 -6.61 2.59
C LEU A 62 20.55 -7.12 1.81
N MET A 63 19.56 -7.69 2.51
CA MET A 63 18.51 -8.49 1.90
C MET A 63 17.46 -7.59 1.25
N THR A 64 17.66 -7.26 -0.04
CA THR A 64 16.61 -6.74 -0.92
C THR A 64 15.51 -7.78 -1.09
N PHE A 65 14.27 -7.37 -0.86
CA PHE A 65 13.08 -8.20 -0.69
C PHE A 65 12.51 -8.67 -2.04
N THR A 66 13.16 -9.61 -2.73
CA THR A 66 12.71 -10.07 -4.06
C THR A 66 12.89 -11.58 -4.27
N GLN A 67 12.21 -12.43 -3.47
CA GLN A 67 12.15 -13.86 -3.80
C GLN A 67 10.89 -14.63 -3.36
N SER A 68 9.84 -13.96 -2.87
CA SER A 68 8.60 -14.62 -2.43
C SER A 68 7.38 -14.34 -3.33
N PHE A 69 7.59 -13.73 -4.49
CA PHE A 69 6.51 -13.12 -5.27
C PHE A 69 5.72 -14.09 -6.16
N TYR A 70 6.31 -15.19 -6.63
CA TYR A 70 5.67 -16.08 -7.62
C TYR A 70 4.83 -17.23 -7.03
N SER A 71 5.07 -17.66 -5.78
CA SER A 71 4.31 -18.78 -5.17
C SER A 71 3.05 -18.34 -4.43
N LEU A 72 2.86 -17.03 -4.24
CA LEU A 72 1.73 -16.43 -3.51
C LEU A 72 0.49 -16.23 -4.41
N LEU A 73 0.70 -16.12 -5.72
CA LEU A 73 -0.35 -15.86 -6.71
C LEU A 73 -1.11 -17.13 -7.13
N GLU A 74 -0.53 -18.32 -6.99
CA GLU A 74 -1.16 -19.59 -7.44
C GLU A 74 -2.05 -20.27 -6.37
N SER A 75 -2.11 -19.76 -5.14
CA SER A 75 -2.76 -20.47 -4.02
C SER A 75 -3.92 -19.74 -3.35
N LEU A 76 -4.53 -18.71 -3.97
CA LEU A 76 -5.56 -17.92 -3.30
C LEU A 76 -6.88 -18.70 -3.11
N PRO A 77 -7.34 -18.94 -1.86
CA PRO A 77 -8.73 -19.20 -1.59
C PRO A 77 -9.52 -17.90 -1.73
N SER A 78 -10.81 -18.03 -2.02
CA SER A 78 -11.78 -16.94 -2.02
C SER A 78 -11.66 -16.09 -0.73
N GLN A 79 -11.56 -14.77 -0.91
CA GLN A 79 -11.36 -13.67 0.07
C GLN A 79 -9.90 -13.15 0.20
N PRO A 80 -9.54 -12.02 -0.43
CA PRO A 80 -8.21 -11.42 -0.27
C PRO A 80 -7.99 -10.85 1.14
N ASN A 81 -6.83 -11.15 1.73
CA ASN A 81 -6.39 -10.65 3.04
C ASN A 81 -6.02 -9.15 2.94
N PRO A 82 -6.53 -8.27 3.82
CA PRO A 82 -6.27 -6.82 3.76
C PRO A 82 -4.80 -6.40 3.97
N LEU A 83 -3.93 -7.27 4.52
CA LEU A 83 -2.49 -7.01 4.58
C LEU A 83 -1.79 -6.97 3.23
N PHE A 84 -2.40 -7.56 2.21
CA PHE A 84 -1.87 -7.57 0.85
C PHE A 84 -1.83 -6.17 0.22
N LEU A 85 -2.54 -5.20 0.82
CA LEU A 85 -2.59 -3.81 0.36
C LEU A 85 -1.40 -2.94 0.82
N PHE A 86 -0.65 -3.37 1.86
CA PHE A 86 0.31 -2.48 2.52
C PHE A 86 1.78 -2.72 2.16
N TYR A 87 2.10 -3.78 1.42
CA TYR A 87 3.48 -4.08 1.04
C TYR A 87 3.58 -4.37 -0.45
N ILE A 88 4.13 -3.39 -1.17
CA ILE A 88 4.80 -3.55 -2.47
C ILE A 88 4.02 -4.48 -3.41
N LEU A 89 3.04 -3.91 -4.09
CA LEU A 89 2.44 -4.60 -5.22
C LEU A 89 3.43 -4.44 -6.38
N LEU A 90 4.34 -5.40 -6.53
CA LEU A 90 4.89 -5.72 -7.86
C LEU A 90 3.75 -6.35 -8.66
N LEU A 91 2.76 -5.55 -9.03
CA LEU A 91 1.81 -6.02 -10.03
C LEU A 91 2.63 -6.44 -11.25
N GLN A 92 2.25 -7.55 -11.89
CA GLN A 92 2.99 -8.28 -12.92
C GLN A 92 3.96 -7.45 -13.81
N ASP A 93 3.62 -6.20 -14.13
CA ASP A 93 4.41 -5.27 -14.95
C ASP A 93 4.66 -3.86 -14.33
N MET A 94 4.38 -3.62 -13.04
CA MET A 94 4.50 -2.31 -12.38
C MET A 94 4.75 -2.40 -10.86
N PHE A 95 5.59 -1.50 -10.34
CA PHE A 95 5.83 -1.30 -8.91
C PHE A 95 4.90 -0.20 -8.36
N VAL A 96 4.01 -0.54 -7.44
CA VAL A 96 3.21 0.45 -6.70
C VAL A 96 3.85 0.70 -5.34
N LEU A 97 4.27 1.94 -5.09
CA LEU A 97 4.81 2.40 -3.82
C LEU A 97 3.74 3.23 -3.10
N LEU A 98 3.49 2.93 -1.83
CA LEU A 98 2.59 3.69 -0.98
C LEU A 98 3.44 4.32 0.12
N ASP A 99 3.38 5.63 0.27
CA ASP A 99 4.12 6.34 1.31
C ASP A 99 3.34 7.56 1.84
N LEU A 100 3.60 7.94 3.09
CA LEU A 100 3.01 9.11 3.77
C LEU A 100 1.47 9.22 3.64
N LEU A 101 0.77 8.11 3.84
CA LEU A 101 -0.70 8.04 3.81
C LEU A 101 -1.26 7.83 5.22
N GLY A 102 -2.43 8.41 5.48
CA GLY A 102 -3.22 8.12 6.67
C GLY A 102 -3.72 9.34 7.42
N THR A 103 -3.14 10.51 7.19
CA THR A 103 -3.64 11.79 7.70
C THR A 103 -4.90 12.26 6.93
N PRO A 104 -5.64 13.26 7.44
CA PRO A 104 -6.81 13.79 6.74
C PRO A 104 -6.45 14.35 5.36
N GLN A 105 -7.32 14.10 4.36
CA GLN A 105 -7.30 14.74 3.03
C GLN A 105 -5.91 14.77 2.34
N PRO A 106 -5.24 13.62 2.15
CA PRO A 106 -3.95 13.57 1.47
C PRO A 106 -4.09 14.04 0.03
N PHE A 107 -3.08 14.74 -0.47
CA PHE A 107 -3.05 15.28 -1.84
C PHE A 107 -2.10 14.44 -2.68
N ILE A 108 -2.61 13.49 -3.46
CA ILE A 108 -1.79 12.53 -4.21
C ILE A 108 -1.79 12.94 -5.69
N VAL A 109 -0.61 13.02 -6.30
CA VAL A 109 -0.45 13.42 -7.72
C VAL A 109 0.15 12.33 -8.59
N ASN A 110 0.05 12.51 -9.91
CA ASN A 110 0.74 11.65 -10.85
C ASN A 110 2.22 12.05 -10.98
N HIS A 111 3.13 11.18 -10.54
CA HIS A 111 4.58 11.42 -10.64
C HIS A 111 5.21 10.90 -11.94
N PHE A 112 4.56 9.95 -12.64
CA PHE A 112 5.15 9.27 -13.78
C PHE A 112 4.17 9.14 -14.95
N GLU A 113 4.52 9.71 -16.10
CA GLU A 113 3.69 9.62 -17.31
C GLU A 113 3.48 8.18 -17.80
N ASN A 114 4.49 7.31 -17.65
CA ASN A 114 4.40 5.91 -18.09
C ASN A 114 3.37 5.08 -17.30
N THR A 115 2.94 5.53 -16.12
CA THR A 115 1.89 4.88 -15.30
C THR A 115 0.65 5.76 -15.12
N ALA A 116 0.56 6.91 -15.81
CA ALA A 116 -0.56 7.85 -15.74
C ALA A 116 -1.92 7.19 -16.00
N ARG A 117 -1.98 6.17 -16.87
CA ARG A 117 -3.21 5.39 -17.11
C ARG A 117 -3.74 4.73 -15.83
N TRP A 118 -2.86 4.24 -14.96
CA TRP A 118 -3.21 3.60 -13.70
C TRP A 118 -3.60 4.63 -12.65
N PHE A 119 -2.91 5.77 -12.63
CA PHE A 119 -3.32 6.91 -11.81
C PHE A 119 -4.73 7.38 -12.17
N ASN A 120 -5.06 7.49 -13.45
CA ASN A 120 -6.41 7.81 -13.92
C ASN A 120 -7.46 6.77 -13.50
N ARG A 121 -7.09 5.49 -13.33
CA ARG A 121 -7.99 4.48 -12.75
C ARG A 121 -8.28 4.75 -11.27
N LEU A 122 -7.30 5.22 -10.49
CA LEU A 122 -7.50 5.62 -9.10
C LEU A 122 -8.46 6.81 -9.01
N VAL A 123 -8.25 7.85 -9.81
CA VAL A 123 -9.16 9.00 -9.93
C VAL A 123 -10.58 8.56 -10.27
N ALA A 124 -10.74 7.71 -11.30
CA ALA A 124 -12.06 7.20 -11.69
C ALA A 124 -12.71 6.36 -10.59
N THR A 125 -11.92 5.57 -9.86
CA THR A 125 -12.39 4.73 -8.75
C THR A 125 -12.88 5.58 -7.58
N GLU A 126 -12.12 6.61 -7.19
CA GLU A 126 -12.52 7.57 -6.16
C GLU A 126 -13.88 8.19 -6.49
N LYS A 127 -14.01 8.81 -7.68
CA LYS A 127 -15.27 9.42 -8.14
C LYS A 127 -16.44 8.44 -8.15
N ARG A 128 -16.19 7.21 -8.61
CA ARG A 128 -17.19 6.14 -8.64
C ARG A 128 -17.65 5.76 -7.24
N LEU A 129 -16.73 5.60 -6.29
CA LEU A 129 -17.06 5.24 -4.91
C LEU A 129 -17.76 6.38 -4.17
N HIS A 130 -17.38 7.63 -4.44
CA HIS A 130 -18.09 8.82 -3.94
C HIS A 130 -19.55 8.82 -4.41
N LYS A 131 -19.80 8.71 -5.72
CA LYS A 131 -21.16 8.66 -6.30
C LYS A 131 -22.04 7.54 -5.74
N LEU A 132 -21.43 6.43 -5.33
CA LEU A 132 -22.14 5.29 -4.74
C LEU A 132 -22.43 5.45 -3.24
N GLY A 133 -21.96 6.53 -2.61
CA GLY A 133 -22.05 6.76 -1.16
C GLY A 133 -21.18 5.82 -0.34
N LEU A 134 -20.05 5.34 -0.89
CA LEU A 134 -19.20 4.33 -0.26
C LEU A 134 -17.98 4.92 0.46
N LEU A 135 -17.73 6.23 0.32
CA LEU A 135 -16.65 6.95 1.00
C LEU A 135 -17.19 7.74 2.21
N GLN A 136 -16.44 7.77 3.31
CA GLN A 136 -16.78 8.47 4.55
C GLN A 136 -16.11 9.85 4.60
N LEU A 137 -16.79 10.87 5.13
CA LEU A 137 -16.25 12.24 5.26
C LEU A 137 -15.61 12.75 3.96
N HIS A 138 -16.28 12.50 2.83
CA HIS A 138 -15.79 12.81 1.49
C HIS A 138 -16.77 13.76 0.77
N PRO A 139 -16.77 15.07 1.13
CA PRO A 139 -17.84 16.00 0.75
C PRO A 139 -17.92 16.35 -0.75
N VAL A 140 -16.82 16.20 -1.51
CA VAL A 140 -16.76 16.50 -2.95
C VAL A 140 -16.36 15.27 -3.75
N GLU A 141 -16.55 15.29 -5.08
CA GLU A 141 -16.36 14.10 -5.93
C GLU A 141 -14.92 13.56 -5.94
N GLN A 142 -13.93 14.44 -5.76
CA GLN A 142 -12.50 14.13 -5.82
C GLN A 142 -11.77 14.97 -4.77
N ILE A 143 -11.08 14.32 -3.85
CA ILE A 143 -10.31 14.90 -2.75
C ILE A 143 -8.86 14.41 -2.78
N TYR A 144 -8.63 13.14 -3.12
CA TYR A 144 -7.34 12.49 -2.93
C TYR A 144 -6.45 12.50 -4.16
N PHE A 145 -6.96 12.10 -5.34
CA PHE A 145 -6.12 11.89 -6.52
C PHE A 145 -6.25 13.04 -7.53
N HIS A 146 -5.15 13.76 -7.78
CA HIS A 146 -5.11 14.96 -8.61
C HIS A 146 -4.19 14.75 -9.82
N LYS A 147 -4.78 14.48 -10.99
CA LYS A 147 -4.03 14.19 -12.23
C LYS A 147 -3.49 15.44 -12.95
N GLU A 148 -4.07 16.62 -12.67
CA GLU A 148 -3.77 17.88 -13.39
C GLU A 148 -2.68 18.70 -12.69
N VAL A 149 -2.28 18.27 -11.49
CA VAL A 149 -1.24 18.91 -10.70
C VAL A 149 0.02 18.06 -10.80
N SER A 150 1.13 18.71 -11.13
CA SER A 150 2.45 18.10 -11.11
C SER A 150 3.27 18.78 -10.03
N TYR A 151 3.83 17.97 -9.14
CA TYR A 151 4.88 18.40 -8.21
C TYR A 151 6.24 17.92 -8.71
N GLY A 152 7.31 18.48 -8.14
CA GLY A 152 8.66 17.99 -8.39
C GLY A 152 8.82 16.51 -8.03
N THR A 153 9.89 15.90 -8.55
CA THR A 153 10.22 14.51 -8.24
C THR A 153 10.48 14.35 -6.74
N VAL A 154 9.84 13.36 -6.13
CA VAL A 154 10.13 12.92 -4.77
C VAL A 154 10.96 11.67 -4.89
N GLU A 155 12.18 11.67 -4.36
CA GLU A 155 13.02 10.47 -4.29
C GLU A 155 12.57 9.59 -3.12
N ASP A 156 12.46 8.29 -3.38
CA ASP A 156 12.05 7.29 -2.39
C ASP A 156 12.48 5.88 -2.85
N ASP A 157 12.04 4.83 -2.16
CA ASP A 157 12.38 3.41 -2.38
C ASP A 157 12.10 2.89 -3.80
N HIS A 158 11.36 3.64 -4.63
CA HIS A 158 11.14 3.31 -6.03
C HIS A 158 12.36 3.62 -6.93
N VAL A 159 13.30 4.47 -6.51
CA VAL A 159 14.42 4.94 -7.35
C VAL A 159 15.23 3.77 -7.96
N PRO A 160 15.65 2.74 -7.20
CA PRO A 160 16.39 1.61 -7.78
C PRO A 160 15.58 0.78 -8.79
N PHE A 161 14.25 0.77 -8.69
CA PHE A 161 13.36 0.07 -9.63
C PHE A 161 13.18 0.88 -10.92
N LEU A 162 12.99 2.18 -10.77
CA LEU A 162 12.89 3.12 -11.89
C LEU A 162 14.18 3.10 -12.73
N GLN A 163 15.35 3.08 -12.09
CA GLN A 163 16.67 2.95 -12.75
C GLN A 163 16.83 1.64 -13.54
N LYS A 164 16.08 0.59 -13.17
CA LYS A 164 16.05 -0.70 -13.86
C LYS A 164 14.94 -0.80 -14.91
N GLY A 165 14.25 0.30 -15.21
CA GLY A 165 13.18 0.37 -16.20
C GLY A 165 11.85 -0.22 -15.74
N VAL A 166 11.68 -0.47 -14.43
CA VAL A 166 10.39 -0.92 -13.88
C VAL A 166 9.42 0.27 -13.87
N PRO A 167 8.21 0.14 -14.45
CA PRO A 167 7.18 1.17 -14.32
C PRO A 167 6.81 1.38 -12.85
N VAL A 168 6.74 2.64 -12.41
CA VAL A 168 6.45 2.99 -11.01
C VAL A 168 5.15 3.78 -10.93
N LEU A 169 4.28 3.41 -10.00
CA LEU A 169 3.16 4.22 -9.53
C LEU A 169 3.44 4.59 -8.07
N HIS A 170 3.83 5.84 -7.84
CA HIS A 170 4.15 6.35 -6.51
C HIS A 170 2.93 7.06 -5.93
N LEU A 171 2.35 6.49 -4.88
CA LEU A 171 1.17 6.97 -4.19
C LEU A 171 1.59 7.58 -2.85
N ILE A 172 2.01 8.84 -2.92
CA ILE A 172 2.48 9.64 -1.78
C ILE A 172 1.71 10.95 -1.71
N SER A 173 1.41 11.42 -0.50
CA SER A 173 0.83 12.76 -0.32
C SER A 173 1.89 13.83 -0.62
N THR A 174 1.59 14.78 -1.50
CA THR A 174 2.40 15.96 -1.84
C THR A 174 1.49 17.21 -1.89
N PRO A 175 1.58 18.14 -0.92
CA PRO A 175 2.57 18.23 0.15
C PRO A 175 2.51 17.06 1.15
N PHE A 176 3.63 16.85 1.84
CA PHE A 176 3.75 15.85 2.89
C PHE A 176 2.84 16.21 4.08
N PRO A 177 2.41 15.23 4.89
CA PRO A 177 1.66 15.50 6.11
C PRO A 177 2.41 16.48 7.03
N GLU A 178 1.68 17.38 7.70
CA GLU A 178 2.30 18.39 8.59
C GLU A 178 3.11 17.74 9.74
N VAL A 179 2.70 16.56 10.18
CA VAL A 179 3.37 15.78 11.23
C VAL A 179 4.58 14.97 10.73
N TRP A 180 4.89 15.01 9.42
CA TRP A 180 5.99 14.24 8.86
C TRP A 180 7.33 14.65 9.48
N HIS A 181 8.13 13.66 9.87
CA HIS A 181 9.41 13.86 10.58
C HIS A 181 9.31 14.62 11.91
N THR A 182 8.12 14.65 12.53
CA THR A 182 7.94 15.14 13.90
C THR A 182 7.56 14.01 14.84
N MET A 183 7.61 14.28 16.15
CA MET A 183 7.13 13.33 17.17
C MET A 183 5.60 13.21 17.19
N GLU A 184 4.89 14.01 16.39
CA GLU A 184 3.44 14.02 16.26
C GLU A 184 2.94 13.04 15.19
N ASP A 185 3.83 12.35 14.45
CA ASP A 185 3.45 11.25 13.56
C ASP A 185 3.07 10.00 14.39
N THR A 186 1.90 10.06 15.03
CA THR A 186 1.38 9.07 15.97
C THR A 186 0.02 8.54 15.55
N GLU A 187 -0.45 7.49 16.23
CA GLU A 187 -1.77 6.88 15.99
C GLU A 187 -2.90 7.91 16.06
N GLU A 188 -2.81 8.86 16.99
CA GLU A 188 -3.82 9.86 17.28
C GLU A 188 -4.02 10.87 16.14
N ASN A 189 -2.97 11.11 15.34
CA ASN A 189 -2.99 12.03 14.20
C ASN A 189 -3.36 11.34 12.88
N LEU A 190 -3.58 10.02 12.91
CA LEU A 190 -4.19 9.32 11.79
C LEU A 190 -5.69 9.61 11.69
N HIS A 191 -6.21 9.55 10.47
CA HIS A 191 -7.62 9.77 10.17
C HIS A 191 -8.27 8.48 9.66
N PRO A 192 -8.93 7.69 10.55
CA PRO A 192 -9.52 6.41 10.20
C PRO A 192 -10.47 6.44 8.98
N PRO A 193 -11.31 7.48 8.78
CA PRO A 193 -12.16 7.57 7.59
C PRO A 193 -11.34 7.67 6.29
N THR A 194 -10.25 8.45 6.27
CA THR A 194 -9.35 8.53 5.10
C THR A 194 -8.69 7.19 4.84
N ILE A 195 -8.17 6.52 5.87
CA ILE A 195 -7.55 5.21 5.74
C ILE A 195 -8.55 4.20 5.15
N ALA A 196 -9.78 4.16 5.67
CA ALA A 196 -10.83 3.28 5.16
C ALA A 196 -11.18 3.59 3.69
N ASN A 197 -11.23 4.87 3.31
CA ASN A 197 -11.49 5.29 1.94
C ASN A 197 -10.39 4.85 0.98
N LEU A 198 -9.13 5.09 1.33
CA LEU A 198 -7.97 4.68 0.52
C LEU A 198 -7.92 3.16 0.38
N CYS A 199 -8.16 2.39 1.46
CA CYS A 199 -8.26 0.94 1.39
C CYS A 199 -9.35 0.46 0.42
N LYS A 200 -10.53 1.09 0.42
CA LYS A 200 -11.60 0.76 -0.54
C LYS A 200 -11.20 1.07 -1.98
N ILE A 201 -10.60 2.25 -2.22
CA ILE A 201 -10.16 2.66 -3.56
C ILE A 201 -9.11 1.68 -4.08
N LEU A 202 -8.09 1.37 -3.28
CA LEU A 202 -7.03 0.43 -3.64
C LEU A 202 -7.55 -1.01 -3.82
N THR A 203 -8.52 -1.44 -3.01
CA THR A 203 -9.17 -2.76 -3.18
C THR A 203 -9.84 -2.89 -4.54
N ILE A 204 -10.59 -1.85 -4.95
CA ILE A 204 -11.25 -1.85 -6.26
C ILE A 204 -10.22 -1.74 -7.39
N PHE A 205 -9.22 -0.87 -7.24
CA PHE A 205 -8.13 -0.75 -8.20
C PHE A 205 -7.42 -2.09 -8.42
N LEU A 206 -7.09 -2.81 -7.34
CA LEU A 206 -6.41 -4.10 -7.40
C LEU A 206 -7.29 -5.17 -8.05
N ALA A 207 -8.58 -5.23 -7.68
CA ALA A 207 -9.52 -6.16 -8.29
C ALA A 207 -9.65 -5.91 -9.81
N GLU A 208 -9.76 -4.65 -10.22
CA GLU A 208 -9.84 -4.29 -11.64
C GLU A 208 -8.53 -4.58 -12.38
N TYR A 209 -7.37 -4.32 -11.76
CA TYR A 209 -6.07 -4.64 -12.32
C TYR A 209 -5.90 -6.15 -12.56
N LEU A 210 -6.26 -6.96 -11.56
CA LEU A 210 -6.14 -8.41 -11.59
C LEU A 210 -7.31 -9.11 -12.30
N LYS A 211 -8.33 -8.36 -12.74
CA LYS A 211 -9.55 -8.86 -13.38
C LYS A 211 -10.35 -9.85 -12.49
N LEU A 212 -10.50 -9.49 -11.22
CA LEU A 212 -11.24 -10.23 -10.18
C LEU A 212 -12.71 -9.80 -10.04
#